data_AF-A0A9E4CRG7-F1
#
_entry.id   AF-A0A9E4CRG7-F1
#
_cell.length_a   1.000
_cell.length_b   1.000
_cell.length_c   1.000
_cell.angle_alpha   90.00
_cell.angle_beta   90.00
_cell.angle_gamma   90.00
#
_symmetry.space_group_name_H-M   'P 1'
#
loop_
_entity.id
_entity.type
_entity.pdbx_description
1 polymer ?
#
loop_
_entity_poly.entity_id
_entity_poly.type
_entity_poly.pdbx_seq_one_letter_code
_entity_poly.pdbx_strand_id
1 'polypeptide(L)'
;MQIEAVAPTTIVPMPDGAQHALAATWALARAGYLLNPVGIPENPPTPDVPGARDAFREAVWQLEEALKFADGLPGHEQVQAALEEANEALMHLTKPGVKPPIADVVEHAWKGGELAREAVLHLGGNPDEHPTTD
;
A
#
# COMPACT_ATOMS: atom_id res chain seq x y z
N MET A 1 -34.77 -36.53 -1.28
CA MET A 1 -33.44 -35.88 -1.26
C MET A 1 -33.66 -34.44 -0.82
N GLN A 2 -33.26 -34.09 0.40
CA GLN A 2 -33.23 -32.71 0.86
C GLN A 2 -31.84 -32.16 0.54
N ILE A 3 -31.79 -31.01 -0.12
CA ILE A 3 -30.55 -30.27 -0.37
C ILE A 3 -30.38 -29.37 0.85
N GLU A 4 -29.40 -29.65 1.69
CA GLU A 4 -29.02 -28.75 2.78
C GLU A 4 -28.51 -27.45 2.15
N ALA A 5 -29.20 -26.34 2.44
CA ALA A 5 -28.75 -25.02 2.06
C ALA A 5 -27.49 -24.69 2.86
N VAL A 6 -26.34 -24.61 2.19
CA VAL A 6 -25.11 -24.06 2.77
C VAL A 6 -25.41 -22.61 3.14
N ALA A 7 -25.29 -22.26 4.41
CA ALA A 7 -25.48 -20.90 4.88
C ALA A 7 -24.55 -19.95 4.11
N PRO A 8 -25.04 -18.78 3.66
CA PRO A 8 -24.19 -17.82 2.97
C PRO A 8 -23.05 -17.42 3.90
N THR A 9 -21.81 -17.58 3.44
CA THR A 9 -20.63 -17.10 4.15
C THR A 9 -20.76 -15.61 4.34
N THR A 10 -20.94 -15.15 5.59
CA THR A 10 -20.91 -13.73 5.91
C THR A 10 -19.53 -13.20 5.56
N ILE A 11 -19.44 -12.35 4.53
CA ILE A 11 -18.25 -11.59 4.22
C ILE A 11 -18.14 -10.54 5.33
N VAL A 12 -17.20 -10.72 6.26
CA VAL A 12 -16.87 -9.67 7.23
C VAL A 12 -16.16 -8.56 6.46
N PRO A 13 -16.71 -7.33 6.39
CA PRO A 13 -16.05 -6.24 5.71
C PRO A 13 -14.74 -5.90 6.42
N MET A 14 -13.69 -5.67 5.64
CA MET A 14 -12.41 -5.22 6.16
C MET A 14 -12.56 -3.83 6.83
N PRO A 15 -11.95 -3.55 7.98
CA PRO A 15 -11.96 -2.22 8.58
C PRO A 15 -11.42 -1.16 7.62
N ASP A 16 -11.98 0.07 7.64
CA ASP A 16 -11.64 1.13 6.69
C ASP A 16 -10.12 1.41 6.63
N GLY A 17 -9.44 1.44 7.78
CA GLY A 17 -7.98 1.59 7.83
C GLY A 17 -7.21 0.48 7.10
N ALA A 18 -7.67 -0.77 7.22
CA ALA A 18 -7.08 -1.90 6.50
C ALA A 18 -7.39 -1.85 4.99
N GLN A 19 -8.57 -1.35 4.58
CA GLN A 19 -8.90 -1.16 3.16
C GLN A 19 -7.97 -0.12 2.52
N HIS A 20 -7.75 1.00 3.21
CA HIS A 20 -6.84 2.05 2.76
C HIS A 20 -5.39 1.57 2.70
N ALA A 21 -4.89 0.84 3.71
CA ALA A 21 -3.56 0.23 3.68
C ALA A 21 -3.41 -0.81 2.55
N LEU A 22 -4.47 -1.56 2.24
CA LEU A 22 -4.49 -2.50 1.12
C LEU A 22 -4.42 -1.77 -0.23
N ALA A 23 -5.19 -0.69 -0.39
CA ALA A 23 -5.13 0.14 -1.58
C ALA A 23 -3.73 0.76 -1.78
N ALA A 24 -3.10 1.23 -0.70
CA ALA A 24 -1.72 1.72 -0.74
C ALA A 24 -0.72 0.63 -1.20
N THR A 25 -0.88 -0.60 -0.72
CA THR A 25 -0.06 -1.74 -1.15
C THR A 25 -0.11 -1.92 -2.67
N TRP A 26 -1.31 -1.86 -3.27
CA TRP A 26 -1.48 -1.98 -4.72
C TRP A 26 -0.88 -0.80 -5.49
N ALA A 27 -1.07 0.42 -4.97
CA ALA A 27 -0.52 1.63 -5.59
C ALA A 27 1.02 1.61 -5.60
N LEU A 28 1.65 1.20 -4.50
CA LEU A 28 3.10 1.06 -4.38
C LEU A 28 3.66 -0.03 -5.29
N ALA A 29 3.00 -1.19 -5.33
CA ALA A 29 3.39 -2.25 -6.26
C ALA A 29 3.31 -1.78 -7.73
N ARG A 30 2.24 -1.07 -8.09
CA ARG A 30 2.08 -0.47 -9.42
C ARG A 30 3.19 0.52 -9.73
N ALA A 31 3.56 1.39 -8.77
CA ALA A 31 4.68 2.32 -8.94
C ALA A 31 6.01 1.58 -9.21
N GLY A 32 6.30 0.54 -8.45
CA GLY A 32 7.48 -0.31 -8.65
C GLY A 32 7.53 -0.95 -10.05
N TYR A 33 6.41 -1.50 -10.54
CA TYR A 33 6.33 -2.09 -11.88
C TYR A 33 6.48 -1.07 -13.02
N LEU A 34 5.93 0.13 -12.86
CA LEU A 34 6.08 1.21 -13.85
C LEU A 34 7.52 1.70 -13.96
N LEU A 35 8.27 1.65 -12.86
CA LEU A 35 9.66 2.07 -12.81
C LEU A 35 10.66 0.97 -13.18
N ASN A 36 10.29 -0.30 -12.97
CA ASN A 36 11.08 -1.47 -13.34
C ASN A 36 10.32 -2.39 -14.30
N PRO A 37 9.99 -1.92 -15.52
CA PRO A 37 9.24 -2.72 -16.47
C PRO A 37 10.09 -3.89 -16.99
N VAL A 38 9.46 -5.04 -17.17
CA VAL A 38 10.09 -6.24 -17.76
C VAL A 38 9.86 -6.24 -19.27
N GLY A 39 10.90 -6.45 -20.06
CA GLY A 39 10.83 -6.48 -21.51
C GLY A 39 11.91 -7.35 -22.12
N ILE A 40 11.85 -7.53 -23.45
CA ILE A 40 12.83 -8.33 -24.19
C ILE A 40 14.08 -7.48 -24.51
N PRO A 41 15.29 -8.07 -24.55
CA PRO A 41 16.54 -7.32 -24.77
C PRO A 41 16.55 -6.46 -26.03
N GLU A 42 15.83 -6.88 -27.07
CA GLU A 42 15.75 -6.21 -28.38
C GLU A 42 14.95 -4.90 -28.34
N ASN A 43 14.11 -4.71 -27.32
CA ASN A 43 13.36 -3.49 -27.08
C ASN A 43 13.30 -3.22 -25.57
N PRO A 44 14.35 -2.62 -25.00
CA PRO A 44 14.43 -2.42 -23.56
C PRO A 44 13.28 -1.50 -23.12
N PRO A 45 12.48 -1.93 -22.14
CA PRO A 45 11.31 -1.17 -21.72
C PRO A 45 11.75 0.11 -21.02
N THR A 46 11.00 1.20 -21.25
CA THR A 46 11.29 2.51 -20.67
C THR A 46 10.47 2.70 -19.39
N PRO A 47 11.09 3.10 -18.27
CA PRO A 47 10.37 3.45 -17.05
C PRO A 47 9.33 4.56 -17.26
N ASP A 48 8.10 4.35 -16.79
CA ASP A 48 7.03 5.35 -16.78
C ASP A 48 7.08 6.19 -15.49
N VAL A 49 7.92 7.21 -15.52
CA VAL A 49 8.12 8.12 -14.38
C VAL A 49 6.86 8.93 -14.04
N PRO A 50 6.11 9.52 -14.99
CA PRO A 50 4.84 10.19 -14.68
C PRO A 50 3.82 9.24 -14.04
N GLY A 51 3.60 8.06 -14.61
CA GLY A 51 2.64 7.09 -14.07
C GLY A 51 3.04 6.60 -12.68
N ALA A 52 4.33 6.37 -12.43
CA ALA A 52 4.84 6.00 -11.12
C ALA A 52 4.61 7.12 -10.09
N ARG A 53 4.84 8.38 -10.46
CA ARG A 53 4.59 9.53 -9.58
C ARG A 53 3.12 9.60 -9.17
N ASP A 54 2.19 9.40 -10.10
CA ASP A 54 0.77 9.41 -9.79
C ASP A 54 0.36 8.20 -8.91
N ALA A 55 0.98 7.05 -9.12
CA ALA A 55 0.80 5.89 -8.24
C ALA A 55 1.33 6.12 -6.81
N PHE A 56 2.47 6.78 -6.65
CA PHE A 56 2.93 7.15 -5.30
C PHE A 56 2.04 8.22 -4.64
N ARG A 57 1.48 9.18 -5.40
CA ARG A 57 0.51 10.14 -4.85
C ARG A 57 -0.75 9.45 -4.34
N GLU A 58 -1.24 8.46 -5.09
CA GLU A 58 -2.35 7.61 -4.64
C GLU A 58 -1.97 6.85 -3.37
N ALA A 59 -0.78 6.23 -3.32
CA ALA A 59 -0.31 5.52 -2.14
C ALA A 59 -0.22 6.44 -0.90
N VAL A 60 0.35 7.63 -1.03
CA VAL A 60 0.42 8.63 0.05
C VAL A 60 -0.98 8.98 0.55
N TRP A 61 -1.90 9.32 -0.36
CA TRP A 61 -3.27 9.64 0.04
C TRP A 61 -3.93 8.49 0.78
N GLN A 62 -3.80 7.25 0.29
CA GLN A 62 -4.35 6.07 0.95
C GLN A 62 -3.73 5.83 2.34
N LEU A 63 -2.43 6.03 2.50
CA LEU A 63 -1.75 5.86 3.80
C LEU A 63 -2.14 6.96 4.79
N GLU A 64 -2.32 8.19 4.33
CA GLU A 64 -2.86 9.28 5.15
C GLU A 64 -4.29 8.99 5.60
N GLU A 65 -5.15 8.44 4.74
CA GLU A 65 -6.48 7.98 5.15
C GLU A 65 -6.37 6.82 6.16
N ALA A 66 -5.52 5.84 5.92
CA ALA A 66 -5.31 4.71 6.84
C ALA A 66 -4.87 5.16 8.24
N LEU A 67 -3.98 6.16 8.34
CA LEU A 67 -3.52 6.72 9.62
C LEU A 67 -4.66 7.31 10.46
N LYS A 68 -5.68 7.91 9.83
CA LYS A 68 -6.83 8.45 10.56
C LYS A 68 -7.61 7.38 11.32
N PHE A 69 -7.56 6.13 10.86
CA PHE A 69 -8.23 4.99 11.48
C PHE A 69 -7.29 4.15 12.36
N ALA A 70 -5.97 4.26 12.15
CA ALA A 70 -4.97 3.48 12.85
C ALA A 70 -4.51 4.09 14.19
N ASP A 71 -5.02 5.26 14.58
CA ASP A 71 -4.62 5.91 15.84
C ASP A 71 -4.91 5.01 17.06
N GLY A 72 -3.85 4.69 17.81
CA GLY A 72 -3.92 3.77 18.95
C GLY A 72 -4.14 2.28 18.59
N LEU A 73 -4.13 1.91 17.31
CA LEU A 73 -4.28 0.52 16.88
C LEU A 73 -2.94 -0.15 16.54
N PRO A 74 -2.84 -1.49 16.70
CA PRO A 74 -1.78 -2.27 16.08
C PRO A 74 -1.74 -1.99 14.57
N GLY A 75 -0.57 -1.66 14.03
CA GLY A 75 -0.41 -1.29 12.62
C GLY A 75 -0.12 0.20 12.37
N HIS A 76 -0.32 1.08 13.36
CA HIS A 76 -0.04 2.51 13.22
C HIS A 76 1.38 2.78 12.73
N GLU A 77 2.39 2.19 13.38
CA GLU A 77 3.80 2.37 13.05
C GLU A 77 4.12 1.87 11.64
N GLN A 78 3.48 0.78 11.20
CA GLN A 78 3.64 0.24 9.84
C GLN A 78 3.03 1.16 8.79
N VAL A 79 1.85 1.74 9.04
CA VAL A 79 1.26 2.74 8.13
C VAL A 79 2.14 3.99 8.07
N GLN A 80 2.65 4.46 9.21
CA GLN A 80 3.52 5.64 9.27
C GLN A 80 4.83 5.40 8.51
N ALA A 81 5.48 4.27 8.74
CA ALA A 81 6.70 3.90 8.02
C ALA A 81 6.44 3.73 6.51
N ALA A 82 5.33 3.12 6.10
CA ALA A 82 4.95 3.03 4.69
C ALA A 82 4.74 4.41 4.06
N LEU A 83 4.17 5.36 4.81
CA LEU A 83 3.95 6.73 4.36
C LEU A 83 5.28 7.48 4.18
N GLU A 84 6.24 7.26 5.08
CA GLU A 84 7.59 7.83 4.96
C GLU A 84 8.27 7.32 3.68
N GLU A 85 8.25 6.02 3.42
CA GLU A 85 8.81 5.43 2.19
C GLU A 85 8.17 6.00 0.91
N ALA A 86 6.83 6.13 0.90
CA ALA A 86 6.11 6.69 -0.24
C ALA A 86 6.45 8.18 -0.48
N ASN A 87 6.63 8.96 0.59
CA ASN A 87 7.01 10.37 0.50
C ASN A 87 8.45 10.57 0.02
N GLU A 88 9.39 9.77 0.52
CA GLU A 88 10.79 9.80 0.04
C GLU A 88 10.85 9.50 -1.46
N ALA A 89 10.13 8.47 -1.91
CA ALA A 89 10.01 8.16 -3.35
C ALA A 89 9.44 9.33 -4.16
N LEU A 90 8.36 9.98 -3.70
CA LEU A 90 7.79 11.16 -4.36
C LEU A 90 8.78 12.32 -4.42
N MET A 91 9.52 12.57 -3.33
CA MET A 91 10.53 13.61 -3.31
C MET A 91 11.58 13.35 -4.40
N HIS A 92 12.05 12.12 -4.55
CA HIS A 92 12.99 11.75 -5.61
C HIS A 92 12.41 11.94 -7.02
N LEU A 93 11.13 11.59 -7.23
CA LEU A 93 10.48 11.71 -8.53
C LEU A 93 10.07 13.14 -8.91
N THR A 94 9.98 14.08 -7.96
CA THR A 94 9.52 15.45 -8.19
C THR A 94 10.62 16.49 -8.29
N LYS A 95 11.88 16.13 -7.98
CA LYS A 95 13.05 17.02 -8.09
C LYS A 95 13.25 17.55 -9.52
N PRO A 96 13.07 18.85 -9.78
CA PRO A 96 13.24 19.42 -11.11
C PRO A 96 14.69 19.32 -11.58
N GLY A 97 14.91 18.95 -12.84
CA GLY A 97 16.24 18.94 -13.45
C GLY A 97 17.18 17.84 -12.95
N VAL A 98 16.73 16.96 -12.04
CA VAL A 98 17.50 15.83 -11.54
C VAL A 98 16.93 14.55 -12.14
N LYS A 99 17.79 13.69 -12.70
CA LYS A 99 17.37 12.35 -13.09
C LYS A 99 17.12 11.54 -11.81
N PRO A 100 15.90 11.04 -11.57
CA PRO A 100 15.60 10.29 -10.35
C PRO A 100 16.45 9.00 -10.31
N PRO A 101 16.96 8.62 -9.12
CA PRO A 101 17.65 7.35 -8.94
C PRO A 101 16.62 6.22 -8.95
N ILE A 102 16.28 5.72 -10.14
CA ILE A 102 15.15 4.78 -10.34
C ILE A 102 15.27 3.53 -9.46
N ALA A 103 16.48 2.98 -9.27
CA ALA A 103 16.68 1.82 -8.41
C ALA A 103 16.26 2.11 -6.96
N ASP A 104 16.70 3.22 -6.39
CA ASP A 104 16.36 3.64 -5.03
C ASP A 104 14.85 3.91 -4.90
N VAL A 105 14.23 4.55 -5.90
CA VAL A 105 12.78 4.79 -5.90
C VAL A 105 11.98 3.49 -5.95
N VAL A 106 12.48 2.50 -6.69
CA VAL A 106 11.88 1.15 -6.74
C VAL A 106 12.03 0.44 -5.39
N GLU A 107 13.16 0.59 -4.71
CA GLU A 107 13.36 0.05 -3.36
C GLU A 107 12.36 0.63 -2.36
N HIS A 108 12.16 1.96 -2.37
CA HIS A 108 11.14 2.62 -1.55
C HIS A 108 9.71 2.10 -1.86
N ALA A 109 9.38 1.85 -3.14
CA ALA A 109 8.09 1.27 -3.50
C ALA A 109 7.88 -0.11 -2.86
N TRP A 110 8.87 -0.99 -2.93
CA TRP A 110 8.76 -2.35 -2.38
C TRP A 110 8.71 -2.35 -0.87
N LYS A 111 9.61 -1.60 -0.22
CA LYS A 111 9.65 -1.49 1.24
C LYS A 111 8.35 -0.89 1.79
N GLY A 112 7.86 0.20 1.21
CA GLY A 112 6.57 0.79 1.58
C GLY A 112 5.41 -0.18 1.37
N GLY A 113 5.43 -0.96 0.28
CA GLY A 113 4.41 -1.97 -0.01
C GLY A 113 4.39 -3.12 1.00
N GLU A 114 5.57 -3.58 1.44
CA GLU A 114 5.69 -4.60 2.49
C GLU A 114 5.14 -4.08 3.83
N LEU A 115 5.50 -2.87 4.22
CA LEU A 115 5.00 -2.21 5.43
C LEU A 115 3.48 -1.99 5.38
N ALA A 116 2.94 -1.53 4.25
CA ALA A 116 1.50 -1.37 4.07
C ALA A 116 0.77 -2.71 4.17
N ARG A 117 1.35 -3.79 3.65
CA ARG A 117 0.80 -5.15 3.78
C ARG A 117 0.82 -5.63 5.22
N GLU A 118 1.87 -5.35 5.98
CA GLU A 118 1.93 -5.64 7.42
C GLU A 118 0.86 -4.85 8.17
N ALA A 119 0.67 -3.56 7.86
CA ALA A 119 -0.40 -2.76 8.42
C ALA A 119 -1.79 -3.36 8.15
N VAL A 120 -2.05 -3.89 6.94
CA VAL A 120 -3.31 -4.61 6.64
C VAL A 120 -3.53 -5.79 7.56
N LEU A 121 -2.48 -6.56 7.87
CA LEU A 121 -2.59 -7.72 8.76
C LEU A 121 -2.91 -7.29 10.20
N HIS A 122 -2.29 -6.20 10.67
CA HIS A 122 -2.51 -5.68 12.01
C HIS A 122 -3.86 -4.97 12.17
N LEU A 123 -4.27 -4.18 11.18
CA LEU A 123 -5.57 -3.48 11.18
C LEU A 123 -6.73 -4.42 10.81
N GLY A 124 -6.44 -5.55 10.16
CA GLY A 124 -7.42 -6.53 9.69
C GLY A 124 -7.75 -7.64 10.69
N GLY A 125 -6.99 -7.79 11.78
CA GLY A 125 -7.33 -8.65 12.93
C GLY A 125 -7.49 -7.76 14.18
N ASN A 126 -8.41 -7.95 15.12
CA ASN A 126 -9.37 -9.01 15.42
C ASN A 126 -10.64 -8.30 15.98
N PRO A 127 -11.88 -8.58 15.52
CA PRO A 127 -13.09 -7.90 16.01
C PRO A 127 -13.41 -8.14 17.50
N ASP A 128 -12.65 -9.01 18.18
CA ASP A 128 -12.80 -9.38 19.59
C ASP A 128 -11.87 -8.63 20.56
N GLU A 129 -11.04 -7.67 20.09
CA GLU A 129 -10.13 -6.89 20.96
C GLU A 129 -10.68 -5.52 21.39
N HIS A 130 -11.99 -5.29 21.30
CA HIS A 130 -12.58 -4.21 22.09
C HIS A 130 -12.41 -4.55 23.57
N PRO A 131 -11.72 -3.74 24.39
CA PRO A 131 -11.82 -3.89 25.83
C PRO A 131 -13.29 -3.67 26.20
N THR A 132 -13.98 -4.73 26.59
CA THR A 132 -15.21 -4.59 27.36
C THR A 132 -14.80 -3.92 28.67
N THR A 133 -14.94 -2.61 28.74
CA THR A 133 -14.94 -1.89 30.01
C THR A 133 -16.15 -2.37 30.80
N ASP A 134 -15.89 -3.25 31.78
CA ASP A 134 -16.71 -3.41 32.99
C ASP A 134 -16.84 -2.08 33.74
#